data_AF-X0VC49-F1
#
_entry.id   AF-X0VC49-F1
#
_cell.length_a   1.000
_cell.length_b   1.000
_cell.length_c   1.000
_cell.angle_alpha   90.00
_cell.angle_beta   90.00
_cell.angle_gamma   90.00
#
_symmetry.space_group_name_H-M   'P 1'
#
loop_
_entity.id
_entity.type
_entity.pdbx_description
1 polymer ?
#
loop_
_entity_poly.entity_id
_entity_poly.type
_entity_poly.pdbx_seq_one_letter_code
_entity_poly.pdbx_strand_id
1 'polypeptide(L)'
;MLVIQGRAEKPVYLVISNGFVQIKDAGHLWGMPTDLAQEIIKDEIGDGKARMTCIGAAGEHQIPYASIMGERRAAGRGGAGAVMGVKNLKAIAVRGTKNIDVADPDRFRKAVKETIRKIQGSAQLSRMVKHGTITFLDDLNDHGILPCRNFQEAQTEWAKGLYSGVFEDFIVKHMHCGPPCATRCSKLTLVRSGPYAGAVSEGPEYETLYAIGACCGIADMPALIEADYLCDRYGLDTISFGVSLAFA
;
A
#
# COMPACT_ATOMS: atom_id res chain seq x y z
N MET A 1 -4.23 19.13 -10.71
CA MET A 1 -5.31 18.53 -9.90
C MET A 1 -6.29 17.85 -10.83
N LEU A 2 -6.78 16.66 -10.48
CA LEU A 2 -7.83 15.95 -11.21
C LEU A 2 -9.07 15.88 -10.30
N VAL A 3 -10.23 16.26 -10.82
CA VAL A 3 -11.51 16.21 -10.09
C VAL A 3 -12.46 15.37 -10.91
N ILE A 4 -12.95 14.26 -10.33
CA ILE A 4 -13.92 13.38 -10.98
C ILE A 4 -15.32 13.65 -10.42
N GLN A 5 -16.21 14.13 -11.29
CA GLN A 5 -17.61 14.38 -10.97
C GLN A 5 -18.52 13.41 -11.74
N GLY A 6 -19.77 13.28 -11.29
CA GLY A 6 -20.73 12.36 -11.89
C GLY A 6 -20.36 10.89 -11.69
N ARG A 7 -20.92 10.04 -12.56
CA ARG A 7 -20.78 8.58 -12.61
C ARG A 7 -20.90 8.13 -14.06
N ALA A 8 -20.07 7.18 -14.50
CA ALA A 8 -20.21 6.57 -15.81
C ALA A 8 -21.34 5.53 -15.84
N GLU A 9 -22.03 5.33 -16.97
CA GLU A 9 -23.10 4.33 -17.09
C GLU A 9 -22.60 2.88 -16.97
N LYS A 10 -21.36 2.65 -17.39
CA LYS A 10 -20.65 1.36 -17.34
C LYS A 10 -19.25 1.53 -16.76
N PRO A 11 -18.58 0.45 -16.34
CA PRO A 11 -17.17 0.49 -15.93
C PRO A 11 -16.26 1.16 -16.96
N VAL A 12 -15.47 2.14 -16.52
CA VAL A 12 -14.49 2.85 -17.34
C VAL A 12 -13.16 3.02 -16.61
N TYR A 13 -12.09 3.28 -17.35
CA TYR A 13 -10.83 3.77 -16.82
C TYR A 13 -10.35 5.01 -17.57
N LEU A 14 -9.62 5.88 -16.89
CA LEU A 14 -9.12 7.13 -17.45
C LEU A 14 -7.65 6.97 -17.87
N VAL A 15 -7.30 7.43 -19.06
CA VAL A 15 -5.90 7.54 -19.52
C VAL A 15 -5.56 9.01 -19.70
N ILE A 16 -4.50 9.46 -19.05
CA ILE A 16 -3.98 10.82 -19.15
C ILE A 16 -2.55 10.75 -19.69
N SER A 17 -2.30 11.34 -20.86
CA SER A 17 -0.96 11.42 -21.45
C SER A 17 -0.65 12.85 -21.89
N ASN A 18 0.27 13.54 -21.20
CA ASN A 18 0.77 14.88 -21.58
C ASN A 18 -0.28 15.97 -21.88
N GLY A 19 -1.51 15.84 -21.36
CA GLY A 19 -2.64 16.75 -21.60
C GLY A 19 -3.77 16.15 -22.43
N PHE A 20 -3.54 15.00 -23.07
CA PHE A 20 -4.59 14.20 -23.69
C PHE A 20 -5.27 13.35 -22.61
N VAL A 21 -6.60 13.37 -22.59
CA VAL A 21 -7.42 12.64 -21.64
C VAL A 21 -8.41 11.78 -22.41
N GLN A 22 -8.45 10.49 -22.12
CA GLN A 22 -9.36 9.53 -22.74
C GLN A 22 -10.06 8.69 -21.68
N ILE A 23 -11.36 8.49 -21.85
CA ILE A 23 -12.14 7.54 -21.06
C ILE A 23 -12.26 6.27 -21.89
N LYS A 24 -11.77 5.15 -21.37
CA LYS A 24 -11.79 3.84 -22.03
C LYS A 24 -12.73 2.90 -21.28
N ASP A 25 -13.30 1.94 -22.00
CA ASP A 25 -14.10 0.88 -21.41
C ASP A 25 -13.24 0.05 -20.44
N ALA A 26 -13.82 -0.31 -19.29
CA ALA A 26 -13.17 -1.16 -18.28
C ALA A 26 -14.03 -2.38 -17.91
N GLY A 27 -14.99 -2.76 -18.76
CA GLY A 27 -15.90 -3.87 -18.46
C GLY A 27 -15.14 -5.18 -18.24
N HIS A 28 -14.08 -5.41 -19.03
CA HIS A 28 -13.20 -6.56 -18.90
C HIS A 28 -12.27 -6.51 -17.68
N LEU A 29 -12.11 -5.34 -17.04
CA LEU A 29 -11.29 -5.16 -15.84
C LEU A 29 -12.12 -5.25 -14.55
N TRP A 30 -13.43 -5.10 -14.64
CA TRP A 30 -14.33 -5.11 -13.50
C TRP A 30 -14.36 -6.51 -12.87
N GLY A 31 -14.18 -6.60 -11.55
CA GLY A 31 -14.00 -7.84 -10.81
C GLY A 31 -12.56 -8.33 -10.73
N MET A 32 -11.63 -7.75 -11.51
CA MET A 32 -10.23 -8.16 -11.47
C MET A 32 -9.49 -7.64 -10.23
N PRO A 33 -8.56 -8.44 -9.68
CA PRO A 33 -7.57 -7.99 -8.70
C PRO A 33 -6.80 -6.75 -9.17
N THR A 34 -6.37 -5.91 -8.21
CA THR A 34 -5.69 -4.65 -8.48
C THR A 34 -4.37 -4.82 -9.22
N ASP A 35 -3.59 -5.85 -8.91
CA ASP A 35 -2.33 -6.18 -9.57
C ASP A 35 -2.55 -6.53 -11.06
N LEU A 36 -3.47 -7.45 -11.35
CA LEU A 36 -3.76 -7.87 -12.73
C LEU A 36 -4.38 -6.76 -13.56
N ALA A 37 -5.30 -5.98 -12.99
CA ALA A 37 -5.89 -4.84 -13.68
C ALA A 37 -4.82 -3.82 -14.10
N GLN A 38 -3.81 -3.60 -13.26
CA GLN A 38 -2.72 -2.68 -13.57
C GLN A 38 -1.82 -3.21 -14.69
N GLU A 39 -1.50 -4.50 -14.69
CA GLU A 39 -0.71 -5.13 -15.76
C GLU A 39 -1.43 -5.02 -17.11
N ILE A 40 -2.71 -5.37 -17.16
CA ILE A 40 -3.51 -5.31 -18.39
C ILE A 40 -3.61 -3.87 -18.92
N ILE A 41 -3.89 -2.90 -18.05
CA ILE A 41 -3.93 -1.47 -18.46
C ILE A 41 -2.57 -1.03 -19.02
N LYS A 42 -1.47 -1.50 -18.42
CA LYS A 42 -0.12 -1.15 -18.89
C LYS A 42 0.15 -1.67 -20.29
N ASP A 43 -0.24 -2.90 -20.55
CA ASP A 43 -0.12 -3.55 -21.86
C ASP A 43 -1.00 -2.87 -22.91
N GLU A 44 -2.25 -2.52 -22.56
CA GLU A 44 -3.17 -1.78 -23.44
C GLU A 44 -2.69 -0.37 -23.79
N ILE A 45 -1.95 0.27 -22.88
CA ILE A 45 -1.35 1.60 -23.13
C ILE A 45 -0.06 1.45 -23.94
N GLY A 46 0.64 0.33 -23.84
CA GLY A 46 1.91 0.09 -24.53
C GLY A 46 3.07 0.95 -24.00
N ASP A 47 2.96 1.52 -22.79
CA ASP A 47 4.03 2.32 -22.16
C ASP A 47 4.33 1.81 -20.75
N GLY A 48 5.46 1.11 -20.62
CA GLY A 48 5.97 0.59 -19.35
C GLY A 48 6.27 1.65 -18.27
N LYS A 49 6.31 2.94 -18.63
CA LYS A 49 6.52 4.08 -17.73
C LYS A 49 5.22 4.74 -17.28
N ALA A 50 4.06 4.31 -17.79
CA ALA A 50 2.78 4.74 -17.25
C ALA A 50 2.64 4.26 -15.80
N ARG A 51 2.10 5.14 -14.96
CA ARG A 51 1.73 4.84 -13.56
C ARG A 51 0.23 4.91 -13.44
N MET A 52 -0.36 4.15 -12.56
CA MET A 52 -1.80 4.12 -12.43
C MET A 52 -2.23 3.83 -11.01
N THR A 53 -3.47 4.18 -10.73
CA THR A 53 -4.19 3.74 -9.56
C THR A 53 -5.48 3.05 -9.98
N CYS A 54 -5.93 2.08 -9.22
CA CYS A 54 -7.15 1.32 -9.48
C CYS A 54 -7.85 0.93 -8.17
N ILE A 55 -9.07 0.43 -8.30
CA ILE A 55 -9.80 -0.23 -7.23
C ILE A 55 -9.86 -1.73 -7.48
N GLY A 56 -9.90 -2.52 -6.41
CA GLY A 56 -10.22 -3.94 -6.47
C GLY A 56 -11.71 -4.18 -6.23
N ALA A 57 -12.07 -5.44 -6.02
CA ALA A 57 -13.43 -5.87 -5.75
C ALA A 57 -14.08 -5.14 -4.56
N ALA A 58 -13.31 -4.71 -3.55
CA ALA A 58 -13.86 -3.97 -2.42
C ALA A 58 -14.40 -2.59 -2.83
N GLY A 59 -13.69 -1.89 -3.73
CA GLY A 59 -14.17 -0.61 -4.26
C GLY A 59 -15.40 -0.79 -5.14
N GLU A 60 -15.39 -1.81 -5.99
CA GLU A 60 -16.51 -2.15 -6.89
C GLU A 60 -17.79 -2.50 -6.13
N HIS A 61 -17.66 -3.21 -5.00
CA HIS A 61 -18.76 -3.53 -4.09
C HIS A 61 -19.01 -2.44 -3.02
N GLN A 62 -18.30 -1.30 -3.10
CA GLN A 62 -18.53 -0.13 -2.23
C GLN A 62 -18.35 -0.43 -0.74
N ILE A 63 -17.40 -1.30 -0.39
CA ILE A 63 -17.05 -1.56 1.01
C ILE A 63 -16.60 -0.24 1.67
N PRO A 64 -17.13 0.16 2.84
CA PRO A 64 -16.90 1.49 3.42
C PRO A 64 -15.43 1.86 3.67
N TYR A 65 -14.56 0.86 3.74
CA TYR A 65 -13.11 0.98 3.93
C TYR A 65 -12.33 0.40 2.74
N ALA A 66 -12.89 0.51 1.53
CA ALA A 66 -12.17 0.21 0.31
C ALA A 66 -11.10 1.27 -0.01
N SER A 67 -9.94 0.77 -0.41
CA SER A 67 -8.73 1.50 -0.76
C SER A 67 -8.67 1.80 -2.26
N ILE A 68 -7.90 2.83 -2.61
CA ILE A 68 -7.37 3.00 -3.96
C ILE A 68 -5.93 2.49 -3.97
N MET A 69 -5.61 1.59 -4.88
CA MET A 69 -4.30 0.93 -4.98
C MET A 69 -3.53 1.49 -6.16
N GLY A 70 -2.23 1.72 -6.01
CA GLY A 70 -1.33 2.12 -7.10
C GLY A 70 0.02 1.43 -6.95
N GLU A 71 0.40 0.67 -7.96
CA GLU A 71 1.46 -0.33 -7.85
C GLU A 71 1.17 -1.25 -6.66
N ARG A 72 2.00 -1.19 -5.61
CA ARG A 72 1.80 -1.87 -4.32
C ARG A 72 1.67 -0.86 -3.17
N ARG A 73 0.94 0.23 -3.41
CA ARG A 73 0.74 1.34 -2.47
C ARG A 73 -0.74 1.63 -2.32
N ALA A 74 -1.16 1.97 -1.11
CA ALA A 74 -2.56 2.24 -0.78
C ALA A 74 -2.80 3.71 -0.42
N ALA A 75 -3.81 4.31 -1.04
CA ALA A 75 -4.62 5.34 -0.38
C ALA A 75 -5.73 4.61 0.37
N GLY A 76 -5.39 4.14 1.58
CA GLY A 76 -6.12 3.05 2.23
C GLY A 76 -7.44 3.46 2.90
N ARG A 77 -7.41 4.50 3.72
CA ARG A 77 -8.48 4.75 4.70
C ARG A 77 -9.57 5.70 4.19
N GLY A 78 -10.74 5.62 4.81
CA GLY A 78 -11.84 6.56 4.61
C GLY A 78 -12.72 6.28 3.38
N GLY A 79 -12.57 5.11 2.74
CA GLY A 79 -13.51 4.65 1.71
C GLY A 79 -13.34 5.32 0.35
N ALA A 80 -12.18 5.89 0.04
CA ALA A 80 -11.93 6.50 -1.26
C ALA A 80 -12.12 5.51 -2.42
N GLY A 81 -11.78 4.23 -2.22
CA GLY A 81 -12.02 3.17 -3.19
C GLY A 81 -13.50 2.92 -3.45
N ALA A 82 -14.35 3.02 -2.41
CA ALA A 82 -15.79 2.90 -2.57
C ALA A 82 -16.38 4.07 -3.35
N VAL A 83 -15.91 5.29 -3.08
CA VAL A 83 -16.32 6.48 -3.86
C VAL A 83 -15.94 6.34 -5.33
N MET A 84 -14.74 5.82 -5.62
CA MET A 84 -14.29 5.55 -6.98
C MET A 84 -15.14 4.46 -7.67
N GLY A 85 -15.52 3.41 -6.93
CA GLY A 85 -16.42 2.35 -7.41
C GLY A 85 -17.84 2.81 -7.69
N VAL A 86 -18.44 3.66 -6.84
CA VAL A 86 -19.76 4.29 -7.09
C VAL A 86 -19.78 5.02 -8.43
N LYS A 87 -18.64 5.57 -8.87
CA LYS A 87 -18.51 6.29 -10.13
C LYS A 87 -18.34 5.39 -11.35
N ASN A 88 -18.31 4.06 -11.16
CA ASN A 88 -17.94 3.07 -12.17
C ASN A 88 -16.54 3.36 -12.77
N LEU A 89 -15.63 3.94 -11.98
CA LEU A 89 -14.26 4.25 -12.40
C LEU A 89 -13.30 3.21 -11.87
N LYS A 90 -12.85 2.27 -12.71
CA LYS A 90 -11.95 1.18 -12.33
C LYS A 90 -10.53 1.65 -12.05
N ALA A 91 -10.02 2.56 -12.86
CA ALA A 91 -8.62 3.00 -12.78
C ALA A 91 -8.38 4.39 -13.39
N ILE A 92 -7.25 4.98 -13.03
CA ILE A 92 -6.68 6.19 -13.64
C ILE A 92 -5.21 5.88 -13.96
N ALA A 93 -4.88 5.87 -15.26
CA ALA A 93 -3.52 5.73 -15.75
C ALA A 93 -2.98 7.08 -16.24
N VAL A 94 -1.74 7.37 -15.89
CA VAL A 94 -1.08 8.66 -16.15
C VAL A 94 0.31 8.44 -16.72
N ARG A 95 0.60 9.17 -17.79
CA ARG A 95 1.93 9.32 -18.38
C ARG A 95 2.25 10.80 -18.60
N GLY A 96 3.29 11.29 -17.90
CA GLY A 96 3.80 12.65 -18.06
C GLY A 96 5.27 12.67 -18.45
N THR A 97 5.63 13.42 -19.49
CA THR A 97 7.02 13.67 -19.93
C THR A 97 7.39 15.14 -19.89
N LYS A 98 6.47 16.02 -19.49
CA LYS A 98 6.75 17.45 -19.36
C LYS A 98 7.63 17.70 -18.13
N ASN A 99 8.45 18.74 -18.24
CA ASN A 99 9.21 19.25 -17.10
C ASN A 99 8.25 19.94 -16.11
N ILE A 100 8.66 19.96 -14.85
CA ILE A 100 8.00 20.75 -13.81
C ILE A 100 8.83 22.02 -13.62
N ASP A 101 8.19 23.16 -13.81
CA ASP A 101 8.83 24.46 -13.59
C ASP A 101 9.00 24.71 -12.09
N VAL A 102 10.23 25.06 -11.71
CA VAL A 102 10.61 25.39 -10.34
C VAL A 102 11.13 26.82 -10.33
N ALA A 103 10.60 27.66 -9.45
CA ALA A 103 10.90 29.10 -9.41
C ALA A 103 12.41 29.40 -9.28
N ASP A 104 13.14 28.58 -8.53
CA ASP A 104 14.60 28.67 -8.39
C ASP A 104 15.18 27.24 -8.39
N PRO A 105 15.64 26.73 -9.56
CA PRO A 105 16.14 25.36 -9.68
C PRO A 105 17.38 25.07 -8.84
N ASP A 106 18.26 26.05 -8.65
CA ASP A 106 19.51 25.84 -7.93
C ASP A 106 19.29 25.81 -6.42
N ARG A 107 18.47 26.73 -5.91
CA ARG A 107 18.05 26.69 -4.51
C ARG A 107 17.26 25.43 -4.20
N PHE A 108 16.38 24.98 -5.09
CA PHE A 108 15.64 23.72 -4.92
C PHE A 108 16.59 22.52 -4.85
N ARG A 109 17.53 22.38 -5.79
CA ARG A 109 18.54 21.30 -5.78
C ARG A 109 19.38 21.32 -4.50
N LYS A 110 19.78 22.50 -4.02
CA LYS A 110 20.52 22.66 -2.76
C LYS A 110 19.68 22.17 -1.58
N ALA A 111 18.42 22.62 -1.47
CA ALA A 111 17.51 22.21 -0.40
C ALA A 111 17.25 20.70 -0.39
N VAL A 112 17.04 20.09 -1.56
CA VAL A 112 16.87 18.63 -1.69
C VAL A 112 18.11 17.89 -1.20
N LYS A 113 19.31 18.30 -1.64
CA LYS A 113 20.58 17.67 -1.21
C LYS A 113 20.80 17.80 0.29
N GLU A 114 20.56 18.97 0.87
CA GLU A 114 20.70 19.21 2.31
C GLU A 114 19.71 18.35 3.11
N THR A 115 18.46 18.25 2.64
CA THR A 115 17.42 17.43 3.28
C THR A 115 17.78 15.95 3.25
N ILE A 116 18.21 15.44 2.10
CA ILE A 116 18.66 14.04 1.97
C ILE A 116 19.83 13.76 2.90
N ARG A 117 20.83 14.66 2.98
CA ARG A 117 21.97 14.50 3.90
C ARG A 117 21.52 14.45 5.37
N LYS A 118 20.59 15.31 5.77
CA LYS A 118 20.04 15.31 7.14
C LYS A 118 19.33 13.99 7.46
N ILE A 119 18.51 13.49 6.52
CA ILE A 119 17.84 12.19 6.67
C ILE A 119 18.89 11.07 6.78
N GLN A 120 19.90 11.09 5.91
CA GLN A 120 21.00 10.10 5.89
C GLN A 120 21.83 10.09 7.17
N GLY A 121 21.97 11.23 7.84
CA GLY A 121 22.66 11.33 9.12
C GLY A 121 21.83 10.93 10.35
N SER A 122 20.54 10.59 10.18
CA SER A 122 19.67 10.26 11.32
C SER A 122 19.79 8.79 11.74
N ALA A 123 19.82 8.54 13.05
CA ALA A 123 19.81 7.17 13.59
C ALA A 123 18.51 6.42 13.24
N GLN A 124 17.39 7.13 13.07
CA GLN A 124 16.12 6.52 12.69
C GLN A 124 16.17 5.90 11.29
N LEU A 125 16.96 6.46 10.37
CA LEU A 125 17.04 5.96 9.01
C LEU A 125 17.51 4.50 8.95
N SER A 126 18.53 4.13 9.73
CA SER A 126 19.07 2.76 9.70
C SER A 126 18.02 1.74 10.12
N ARG A 127 17.22 2.05 11.16
CA ARG A 127 16.10 1.21 11.62
C ARG A 127 15.02 1.07 10.54
N MET A 128 14.62 2.19 9.92
CA MET A 128 13.61 2.17 8.85
C MET A 128 14.08 1.43 7.59
N VAL A 129 15.35 1.61 7.19
CA VAL A 129 15.92 0.88 6.06
C VAL A 129 15.92 -0.61 6.37
N LYS A 130 16.37 -1.02 7.56
CA LYS A 130 16.48 -2.44 7.92
C LYS A 130 15.13 -3.11 8.11
N HIS A 131 14.26 -2.57 8.96
CA HIS A 131 13.03 -3.25 9.39
C HIS A 131 11.74 -2.63 8.84
N GLY A 132 11.79 -1.41 8.32
CA GLY A 132 10.59 -0.67 7.95
C GLY A 132 9.83 -0.18 9.17
N THR A 133 8.51 0.01 9.02
CA THR A 133 7.64 0.50 10.09
C THR A 133 7.42 -0.54 11.20
N ILE A 134 7.60 -1.83 10.90
CA ILE A 134 7.40 -2.93 11.87
C ILE A 134 8.25 -2.77 13.14
N THR A 135 9.36 -2.02 13.08
CA THR A 135 10.16 -1.67 14.27
C THR A 135 9.35 -1.07 15.41
N PHE A 136 8.18 -0.47 15.13
CA PHE A 136 7.33 0.13 16.14
C PHE A 136 6.53 -0.89 16.96
N LEU A 137 6.33 -2.14 16.49
CA LEU A 137 5.53 -3.12 17.26
C LEU A 137 6.18 -3.49 18.59
N ASP A 138 7.48 -3.82 18.56
CA ASP A 138 8.25 -4.12 19.76
C ASP A 138 8.23 -2.92 20.72
N ASP A 139 8.54 -1.73 20.20
CA ASP A 139 8.56 -0.50 20.99
C ASP A 139 7.18 -0.25 21.66
N LEU A 140 6.08 -0.38 20.92
CA LEU A 140 4.73 -0.14 21.47
C LEU A 140 4.29 -1.22 22.47
N ASN A 141 4.70 -2.48 22.26
CA ASN A 141 4.42 -3.57 23.19
C ASN A 141 5.19 -3.37 24.50
N ASP A 142 6.46 -2.97 24.45
CA ASP A 142 7.29 -2.71 25.63
C ASP A 142 6.77 -1.51 26.45
N HIS A 143 6.20 -0.51 25.78
CA HIS A 143 5.55 0.63 26.45
C HIS A 143 4.13 0.32 26.96
N GLY A 144 3.61 -0.89 26.73
CA GLY A 144 2.27 -1.30 27.17
C GLY A 144 1.14 -0.53 26.49
N ILE A 145 1.32 -0.21 25.20
CA ILE A 145 0.34 0.52 24.37
C ILE A 145 0.10 -0.15 23.01
N LEU A 146 0.45 -1.42 22.84
CA LEU A 146 0.13 -2.19 21.65
C LEU A 146 -1.27 -2.80 21.79
N PRO A 147 -2.28 -2.40 20.99
CA PRO A 147 -3.60 -2.97 21.15
C PRO A 147 -3.66 -4.43 20.69
N CYS A 148 -4.12 -5.28 21.59
CA CYS A 148 -4.25 -6.72 21.39
C CYS A 148 -5.68 -7.18 21.68
N ARG A 149 -6.13 -8.22 20.96
CA ARG A 149 -7.46 -8.84 21.16
C ARG A 149 -8.59 -7.81 21.23
N ASN A 150 -8.75 -7.04 20.17
CA ASN A 150 -9.72 -5.93 20.10
C ASN A 150 -9.60 -4.95 21.28
N PHE A 151 -8.37 -4.46 21.55
CA PHE A 151 -8.07 -3.49 22.60
C PHE A 151 -8.36 -3.95 24.05
N GLN A 152 -8.58 -5.26 24.28
CA GLN A 152 -8.75 -5.80 25.64
C GLN A 152 -7.42 -5.84 26.42
N GLU A 153 -6.32 -5.93 25.68
CA GLU A 153 -4.96 -5.98 26.20
C GLU A 153 -4.11 -4.90 25.51
N ALA A 154 -3.09 -4.40 26.21
CA ALA A 154 -2.17 -3.37 25.71
C ALA A 154 -0.71 -3.85 25.60
N GLN A 155 -0.46 -5.11 26.00
CA GLN A 155 0.85 -5.75 25.99
C GLN A 155 0.68 -7.26 25.95
N THR A 156 1.57 -7.96 25.26
CA THR A 156 1.60 -9.41 25.29
C THR A 156 2.99 -10.00 25.02
N GLU A 157 3.28 -11.15 25.63
CA GLU A 157 4.53 -11.89 25.42
C GLU A 157 4.58 -12.61 24.07
N TRP A 158 3.45 -13.15 23.58
CA TRP A 158 3.45 -13.91 22.32
C TRP A 158 3.74 -13.03 21.11
N ALA A 159 3.45 -11.73 21.19
CA ALA A 159 3.75 -10.79 20.12
C ALA A 159 5.23 -10.39 20.09
N LYS A 160 6.01 -10.51 21.17
CA LYS A 160 7.45 -10.18 21.13
C LYS A 160 8.22 -11.01 20.08
N GLY A 161 7.74 -12.21 19.74
CA GLY A 161 8.31 -13.08 18.71
C GLY A 161 7.78 -12.86 17.29
N LEU A 162 6.72 -12.05 17.11
CA LEU A 162 6.16 -11.72 15.79
C LEU A 162 7.05 -10.77 14.99
N TYR A 163 7.98 -10.08 15.64
CA TYR A 163 8.60 -8.88 15.11
C TYR A 163 10.12 -9.01 14.95
N SER A 164 10.68 -8.03 14.21
CA SER A 164 12.06 -7.77 13.76
C SER A 164 13.00 -8.96 13.39
N GLY A 165 13.01 -10.07 14.13
CA GLY A 165 13.76 -11.29 13.81
C GLY A 165 13.07 -12.19 12.79
N VAL A 166 11.78 -12.55 12.98
CA VAL A 166 11.07 -13.48 12.07
C VAL A 166 10.78 -12.82 10.72
N PHE A 167 10.47 -11.52 10.73
CA PHE A 167 10.12 -10.79 9.51
C PHE A 167 11.27 -10.69 8.50
N GLU A 168 12.52 -10.59 8.98
CA GLU A 168 13.72 -10.47 8.14
C GLU A 168 13.88 -11.66 7.18
N ASP A 169 13.51 -12.87 7.62
CA ASP A 169 13.62 -14.10 6.82
C ASP A 169 12.73 -14.10 5.57
N PHE A 170 11.68 -13.27 5.56
CA PHE A 170 10.75 -13.13 4.44
C PHE A 170 11.17 -12.02 3.47
N ILE A 171 12.07 -11.12 3.86
CA ILE A 171 12.45 -9.96 3.04
C ILE A 171 13.24 -10.42 1.81
N VAL A 172 12.71 -10.12 0.64
CA VAL A 172 13.38 -10.30 -0.65
C VAL A 172 14.12 -9.03 -1.04
N LYS A 173 13.54 -7.85 -0.78
CA LYS A 173 14.10 -6.57 -1.22
C LYS A 173 13.59 -5.39 -0.40
N HIS A 174 14.47 -4.42 -0.16
CA HIS A 174 14.10 -3.11 0.36
C HIS A 174 13.62 -2.18 -0.76
N MET A 175 12.42 -1.63 -0.61
CA MET A 175 11.71 -0.87 -1.64
C MET A 175 11.50 0.59 -1.22
N HIS A 176 11.38 1.49 -2.20
CA HIS A 176 11.07 2.90 -1.98
C HIS A 176 9.89 3.35 -2.86
N CYS A 177 9.13 4.33 -2.39
CA CYS A 177 8.02 4.90 -3.15
C CYS A 177 8.47 5.59 -4.46
N GLY A 178 9.70 6.11 -4.50
CA GLY A 178 10.27 6.74 -5.69
C GLY A 178 11.57 7.49 -5.38
N PRO A 179 12.37 7.81 -6.41
CA PRO A 179 13.56 8.65 -6.22
C PRO A 179 13.15 10.08 -5.82
N PRO A 180 13.88 10.74 -4.90
CA PRO A 180 15.16 10.34 -4.31
C PRO A 180 15.04 9.75 -2.89
N CYS A 181 13.94 9.04 -2.56
CA CYS A 181 13.72 8.54 -1.20
C CYS A 181 14.85 7.59 -0.74
N ALA A 182 15.61 8.03 0.28
CA ALA A 182 16.68 7.25 0.90
C ALA A 182 16.17 6.27 1.96
N THR A 183 14.94 6.45 2.46
CA THR A 183 14.38 5.71 3.61
C THR A 183 14.15 4.23 3.32
N ARG A 184 13.72 3.90 2.09
CA ARG A 184 13.47 2.51 1.66
C ARG A 184 12.71 1.68 2.73
N CYS A 185 11.69 2.30 3.33
CA CYS A 185 11.00 1.75 4.49
C CYS A 185 10.21 0.48 4.14
N SER A 186 9.72 0.37 2.91
CA SER A 186 8.87 -0.73 2.51
C SER A 186 9.67 -1.97 2.14
N LYS A 187 9.07 -3.14 2.31
CA LYS A 187 9.76 -4.43 2.27
C LYS A 187 9.00 -5.37 1.36
N LEU A 188 9.61 -5.76 0.25
CA LEU A 188 9.07 -6.83 -0.56
C LEU A 188 9.32 -8.15 0.17
N THR A 189 8.26 -8.82 0.57
CA THR A 189 8.29 -10.09 1.29
C THR A 189 7.79 -11.24 0.43
N LEU A 190 8.26 -12.45 0.70
CA LEU A 190 7.83 -13.67 0.02
C LEU A 190 7.75 -14.82 1.02
N VAL A 191 6.59 -15.48 1.08
CA VAL A 191 6.44 -16.75 1.78
C VAL A 191 6.93 -17.88 0.87
N ARG A 192 7.97 -18.61 1.31
CA ARG A 192 8.68 -19.60 0.48
C ARG A 192 8.14 -21.01 0.57
N SER A 193 7.47 -21.36 1.67
CA SER A 193 7.03 -22.72 1.98
C SER A 193 5.78 -22.71 2.87
N GLY A 194 5.17 -23.89 3.04
CA GLY A 194 3.96 -24.04 3.83
C GLY A 194 2.67 -23.71 3.07
N PRO A 195 1.53 -23.59 3.78
CA PRO A 195 0.21 -23.43 3.16
C PRO A 195 0.04 -22.11 2.40
N TYR A 196 0.83 -21.09 2.72
CA TYR A 196 0.80 -19.77 2.10
C TYR A 196 1.99 -19.53 1.15
N ALA A 197 2.67 -20.60 0.71
CA ALA A 197 3.80 -20.48 -0.21
C ALA A 197 3.40 -19.75 -1.50
N GLY A 198 4.18 -18.75 -1.88
CA GLY A 198 3.91 -17.91 -3.06
C GLY A 198 3.24 -16.56 -2.73
N ALA A 199 2.80 -16.32 -1.49
CA ALA A 199 2.34 -15.00 -1.05
C ALA A 199 3.46 -13.96 -1.19
N VAL A 200 3.18 -12.83 -1.86
CA VAL A 200 4.16 -11.74 -2.07
C VAL A 200 3.52 -10.39 -1.80
N SER A 201 3.94 -9.73 -0.73
CA SER A 201 3.50 -8.36 -0.41
C SER A 201 4.65 -7.36 -0.42
N GLU A 202 4.35 -6.08 -0.66
CA GLU A 202 5.26 -4.97 -0.32
C GLU A 202 4.79 -4.38 1.02
N GLY A 203 5.24 -5.04 2.09
CA GLY A 203 4.67 -5.00 3.42
C GLY A 203 4.86 -6.37 4.08
N PRO A 204 4.10 -6.69 5.13
CA PRO A 204 3.12 -5.82 5.77
C PRO A 204 3.81 -4.62 6.45
N GLU A 205 3.09 -3.51 6.58
CA GLU A 205 3.53 -2.40 7.41
C GLU A 205 3.10 -2.65 8.87
N TYR A 206 3.63 -1.84 9.80
CA TYR A 206 3.28 -1.85 11.23
C TYR A 206 1.77 -2.02 11.46
N GLU A 207 0.99 -1.16 10.81
CA GLU A 207 -0.44 -1.08 11.02
C GLU A 207 -1.17 -2.35 10.59
N THR A 208 -0.72 -3.01 9.52
CA THR A 208 -1.31 -4.29 9.10
C THR A 208 -1.06 -5.37 10.16
N LEU A 209 0.17 -5.47 10.69
CA LEU A 209 0.50 -6.47 11.70
C LEU A 209 -0.19 -6.20 13.04
N TYR A 210 -0.38 -4.94 13.41
CA TYR A 210 -1.20 -4.60 14.57
C TYR A 210 -2.66 -4.98 14.34
N ALA A 211 -3.27 -4.56 13.22
CA ALA A 211 -4.70 -4.70 13.00
C ALA A 211 -5.14 -6.15 12.72
N ILE A 212 -4.40 -6.88 11.88
CA ILE A 212 -4.74 -8.26 11.50
C ILE A 212 -4.04 -9.27 12.43
N GLY A 213 -2.86 -8.92 12.96
CA GLY A 213 -2.13 -9.77 13.90
C GLY A 213 -2.56 -9.54 15.34
N ALA A 214 -2.02 -8.50 15.98
CA ALA A 214 -2.18 -8.25 17.41
C ALA A 214 -3.66 -8.16 17.84
N CYS A 215 -4.47 -7.37 17.13
CA CYS A 215 -5.89 -7.20 17.44
C CYS A 215 -6.70 -8.49 17.27
N CYS A 216 -6.34 -9.39 16.35
CA CYS A 216 -7.03 -10.67 16.16
C CYS A 216 -6.40 -11.83 16.95
N GLY A 217 -5.29 -11.60 17.66
CA GLY A 217 -4.57 -12.67 18.34
C GLY A 217 -3.81 -13.63 17.41
N ILE A 218 -3.39 -13.16 16.23
CA ILE A 218 -2.71 -13.98 15.20
C ILE A 218 -1.22 -13.66 15.19
N ALA A 219 -0.40 -14.71 15.33
CA ALA A 219 1.07 -14.62 15.37
C ALA A 219 1.80 -15.27 14.18
N ASP A 220 1.06 -15.76 13.19
CA ASP A 220 1.60 -16.49 12.04
C ASP A 220 2.02 -15.53 10.92
N MET A 221 3.32 -15.24 10.81
CA MET A 221 3.85 -14.27 9.83
C MET A 221 3.52 -14.63 8.37
N PRO A 222 3.68 -15.88 7.90
CA PRO A 222 3.16 -16.32 6.59
C PRO A 222 1.69 -15.97 6.35
N ALA A 223 0.80 -16.22 7.33
CA ALA A 223 -0.62 -15.89 7.19
C ALA A 223 -0.84 -14.36 7.13
N LEU A 224 -0.07 -13.58 7.89
CA LEU A 224 -0.16 -12.12 7.90
C LEU A 224 0.34 -11.50 6.59
N ILE A 225 1.40 -12.06 5.98
CA ILE A 225 1.88 -11.66 4.64
C ILE A 225 0.81 -11.96 3.59
N GLU A 226 0.18 -13.13 3.65
CA GLU A 226 -0.93 -13.48 2.74
C GLU A 226 -2.14 -12.57 2.94
N ALA A 227 -2.51 -12.25 4.18
CA ALA A 227 -3.63 -11.35 4.46
C ALA A 227 -3.39 -9.94 3.92
N ASP A 228 -2.18 -9.40 4.08
CA ASP A 228 -1.77 -8.11 3.51
C ASP A 228 -1.83 -8.14 1.98
N TYR A 229 -1.28 -9.19 1.36
CA TYR A 229 -1.35 -9.42 -0.08
C TYR A 229 -2.80 -9.43 -0.59
N LEU A 230 -3.71 -10.17 0.08
CA LEU A 230 -5.12 -10.21 -0.29
C LEU A 230 -5.82 -8.86 -0.11
N CYS A 231 -5.51 -8.12 0.96
CA CYS A 231 -6.03 -6.77 1.15
C CYS A 231 -5.62 -5.85 0.00
N ASP A 232 -4.36 -5.89 -0.41
CA ASP A 232 -3.86 -5.12 -1.55
C ASP A 232 -4.58 -5.50 -2.85
N ARG A 233 -4.73 -6.80 -3.12
CA ARG A 233 -5.39 -7.33 -4.33
C ARG A 233 -6.86 -6.96 -4.41
N TYR A 234 -7.57 -6.99 -3.29
CA TYR A 234 -8.99 -6.65 -3.24
C TYR A 234 -9.23 -5.15 -3.03
N GLY A 235 -8.20 -4.39 -2.68
CA GLY A 235 -8.28 -2.95 -2.41
C GLY A 235 -8.98 -2.67 -1.09
N LEU A 236 -8.51 -3.25 0.02
CA LEU A 236 -9.04 -3.08 1.36
C LEU A 236 -8.07 -2.29 2.25
N ASP A 237 -8.59 -1.48 3.16
CA ASP A 237 -7.83 -0.88 4.26
C ASP A 237 -7.51 -1.98 5.29
N THR A 238 -6.23 -2.34 5.43
CA THR A 238 -5.79 -3.37 6.37
C THR A 238 -6.14 -3.04 7.82
N ILE A 239 -6.18 -1.76 8.19
CA ILE A 239 -6.54 -1.34 9.55
C ILE A 239 -8.01 -1.60 9.81
N SER A 240 -8.89 -1.00 8.99
CA SER A 240 -10.33 -1.15 9.18
C SER A 240 -10.77 -2.61 8.99
N PHE A 241 -10.16 -3.34 8.05
CA PHE A 241 -10.39 -4.77 7.88
C PHE A 241 -10.02 -5.56 9.13
N GLY A 242 -8.76 -5.45 9.59
CA GLY A 242 -8.28 -6.20 10.76
C GLY A 242 -9.05 -5.87 12.04
N VAL A 243 -9.31 -4.58 12.30
CA VAL A 243 -10.07 -4.17 13.48
C VAL A 243 -11.55 -4.58 13.38
N SER A 244 -12.15 -4.60 12.18
CA SER A 244 -13.52 -5.13 12.01
C SER A 244 -13.58 -6.63 12.25
N LEU A 245 -12.55 -7.38 11.85
CA LEU A 245 -12.43 -8.80 12.18
C LEU A 245 -12.25 -9.03 13.67
N ALA A 246 -11.41 -8.23 14.34
CA ALA A 246 -11.20 -8.34 15.78
C ALA A 246 -12.47 -8.03 16.60
N PHE A 247 -13.35 -7.18 16.07
CA PHE A 247 -14.65 -6.87 16.67
C PHE A 247 -15.66 -8.04 16.58
N ALA A 248 -15.64 -8.80 15.48
CA ALA A 248 -16.61 -9.85 15.17
C ALA A 248 -16.43 -11.10 16.06
#